data_AF-A0A256HII0-F1
#
_entry.id   AF-A0A256HII0-F1
#
_cell.length_a   1.000
_cell.length_b   1.000
_cell.length_c   1.000
_cell.angle_alpha   90.00
_cell.angle_beta   90.00
_cell.angle_gamma   90.00
#
_symmetry.space_group_name_H-M   'P 1'
#
loop_
_entity.id
_entity.type
_entity.pdbx_description
1 polymer ?
#
loop_
_entity_poly.entity_id
_entity_poly.type
_entity_poly.pdbx_seq_one_letter_code
_entity_poly.pdbx_strand_id
1 'polypeptide(L)' 'MEEGTYQLLFDVSSYYERAESTDTSFLDTVPVRFKTSDPEEHHHVPLLCSPGGYTT' A
#
# COMPACT_ATOMS: atom_id res chain seq x y z
N MET A 1 17.77 2.39 3.52
CA MET A 1 17.15 1.46 4.50
C MET A 1 18.20 0.41 4.84
N GLU A 2 18.13 -0.29 5.97
CA GLU A 2 19.05 -1.44 6.16
C GLU A 2 18.61 -2.60 5.26
N GLU A 3 19.50 -3.56 5.01
CA GLU A 3 19.10 -4.80 4.35
C GLU A 3 18.05 -5.50 5.23
N GLY A 4 16.91 -5.83 4.63
CA GLY A 4 15.81 -6.38 5.40
C GLY A 4 14.51 -6.52 4.64
N THR A 5 13.52 -7.04 5.34
CA THR A 5 12.15 -7.15 4.83
C THR A 5 11.29 -6.10 5.50
N TYR A 6 10.65 -5.27 4.67
CA TYR A 6 9.79 -4.18 5.11
C TYR A 6 8.35 -4.44 4.64
N GLN A 7 7.41 -3.81 5.32
CA GLN A 7 6.00 -3.83 4.96
C GLN A 7 5.41 -2.44 5.10
N LEU A 8 4.83 -1.93 4.02
CA LEU A 8 3.99 -0.75 4.04
C LEU A 8 2.56 -1.17 4.33
N LEU A 9 1.90 -0.44 5.22
CA LEU A 9 0.48 -0.60 5.54
C LEU A 9 -0.24 0.63 5.03
N PHE A 10 -1.07 0.45 4.00
CA PHE A 10 -1.88 1.53 3.44
C PHE A 10 -3.29 1.45 4.04
N ASP A 11 -3.71 2.51 4.73
CA ASP A 11 -5.07 2.66 5.26
C ASP A 11 -6.00 3.13 4.12
N VAL A 12 -6.67 2.17 3.50
CA VAL A 12 -7.50 2.36 2.30
C VAL A 12 -8.95 2.67 2.68
N SER A 13 -9.45 2.09 3.78
CA SER A 13 -10.78 2.39 4.32
C SER A 13 -10.92 3.87 4.63
N SER A 14 -10.01 4.45 5.42
CA SER A 14 -10.05 5.88 5.76
C SER A 14 -9.96 6.80 4.53
N TYR A 15 -9.23 6.36 3.49
CA TYR A 15 -9.12 7.11 2.23
C TYR A 15 -10.47 7.19 1.48
N TYR A 16 -11.16 6.06 1.32
CA TYR A 16 -12.45 6.01 0.62
C TYR A 16 -13.59 6.60 1.44
N GLU A 17 -13.56 6.46 2.77
CA GLU A 17 -14.51 7.13 3.68
C GLU A 17 -14.46 8.64 3.51
N ARG A 18 -13.24 9.22 3.47
CA ARG A 18 -13.05 10.66 3.25
C ARG A 18 -13.49 11.13 1.86
N ALA A 19 -13.45 10.25 0.86
CA ALA A 19 -13.83 10.58 -0.51
C ALA A 19 -15.35 10.51 -0.76
N GLU A 20 -16.16 10.25 0.28
CA GLU A 20 -17.61 10.00 0.19
C GLU A 20 -17.96 8.95 -0.88
N SER A 21 -17.08 7.96 -1.07
CA SER A 21 -17.31 6.89 -2.02
C SER A 21 -18.32 5.89 -1.44
N THR A 22 -19.43 5.67 -2.15
CA THR A 22 -20.51 4.77 -1.71
C THR A 22 -20.12 3.30 -1.78
N ASP A 23 -19.05 2.96 -2.50
CA ASP A 23 -18.45 1.64 -2.46
C ASP A 23 -17.68 1.51 -1.14
N THR A 24 -18.36 0.95 -0.14
CA THR A 24 -17.74 0.55 1.13
C THR A 24 -16.54 -0.33 0.78
N SER A 25 -15.33 0.23 0.92
CA SER A 25 -14.11 -0.35 0.37
C SER A 25 -13.97 -1.80 0.82
N PHE A 26 -14.00 -2.74 -0.13
CA PHE A 26 -13.70 -4.14 0.15
C PHE A 26 -12.31 -4.29 0.80
N LEU A 27 -11.42 -3.33 0.55
CA LEU A 27 -10.08 -3.24 1.08
C LEU A 27 -10.03 -2.28 2.27
N ASP A 28 -9.71 -2.80 3.45
CA ASP A 28 -9.52 -2.00 4.66
C ASP A 28 -8.07 -1.49 4.77
N THR A 29 -7.14 -2.39 5.10
CA THR A 29 -5.70 -2.10 5.09
C THR A 29 -5.01 -2.98 4.06
N VAL A 30 -4.21 -2.40 3.17
CA VAL A 30 -3.44 -3.12 2.15
C VAL A 30 -1.97 -3.23 2.58
N PRO A 31 -1.46 -4.43 2.90
CA PRO A 31 -0.04 -4.64 3.16
C PRO A 31 0.75 -4.87 1.87
N VAL A 32 1.81 -4.09 1.65
CA VAL A 32 2.80 -4.33 0.57
C VAL A 32 4.15 -4.68 1.19
N ARG A 33 4.59 -5.93 0.98
CA ARG A 33 5.83 -6.46 1.55
C ARG A 33 6.92 -6.53 0.49
N PHE A 34 8.08 -5.96 0.77
CA PHE A 34 9.24 -5.96 -0.12
C PHE A 34 10.54 -6.18 0.65
N LYS A 35 11.61 -6.51 -0.08
CA LYS A 35 12.96 -6.68 0.46
C LYS A 35 13.85 -5.57 -0.05
N THR A 36 14.64 -5.00 0.84
CA THR A 36 15.80 -4.18 0.51
C THR A 36 17.02 -5.07 0.65
N SER A 37 17.79 -5.21 -0.42
CA SER A 37 19.06 -5.95 -0.44
C SER A 37 20.27 -5.01 -0.43
N ASP A 38 20.10 -3.78 -0.94
CA ASP A 38 21.13 -2.75 -1.00
C ASP A 38 20.66 -1.49 -0.25
N PRO A 39 21.35 -1.08 0.84
CA PRO A 39 21.00 0.11 1.59
C PRO A 39 21.04 1.43 0.84
N GLU A 40 21.84 1.52 -0.23
CA GLU A 40 22.06 2.72 -1.03
C GLU A 40 21.07 2.84 -2.21
N GLU A 41 20.31 1.78 -2.51
CA GLU A 41 19.33 1.76 -3.60
C GLU A 41 18.04 2.53 -3.24
N HIS A 42 17.53 3.28 -4.21
CA HIS A 42 16.23 3.93 -4.11
C HIS A 42 15.11 2.98 -4.55
N HIS A 43 14.34 2.48 -3.60
CA HIS A 43 13.20 1.62 -3.90
C HIS A 43 11.90 2.43 -4.13
N HIS A 44 11.33 2.32 -5.32
CA HIS A 44 10.01 2.86 -5.64
C HIS A 44 8.95 1.76 -5.55
N VAL A 45 8.06 1.83 -4.56
CA VAL A 45 7.02 0.83 -4.27
C VAL A 45 5.64 1.50 -4.38
N PRO A 46 5.08 1.64 -5.61
CA PRO A 46 3.81 2.32 -5.82
C PRO A 46 2.62 1.44 -5.43
N LEU A 47 1.49 2.06 -5.14
CA LEU A 47 0.21 1.39 -4.98
C LEU A 47 -0.83 2.07 -5.88
N LEU A 48 -1.43 1.30 -6.80
CA LEU A 48 -2.65 1.70 -7.51
C LEU A 48 -3.82 0.96 -6.87
N CYS A 49 -4.78 1.70 -6.32
CA CYS A 49 -5.92 1.14 -5.61
C CYS A 49 -7.24 1.55 -6.25
N SER A 50 -8.17 0.59 -6.31
CA SER A 50 -9.57 0.75 -6.69
C SER A 50 -10.45 0.08 -5.64
N PRO A 51 -11.75 0.40 -5.52
CA PRO A 51 -12.61 -0.17 -4.49
C PRO A 51 -12.69 -1.71 -4.47
N GLY A 52 -12.38 -2.38 -5.59
CA GLY A 52 -12.42 -3.85 -5.73
C GLY A 52 -11.07 -4.54 -5.82
N GLY A 53 -9.94 -3.81 -5.75
CA GLY A 53 -8.63 -4.42 -5.94
C GLY A 53 -7.49 -3.41 -6.05
N TYR A 54 -6.25 -3.90 -5.95
CA TYR A 54 -5.04 -3.09 -6.02
C TYR A 54 -3.93 -3.78 -6.82
N THR A 55 -3.00 -2.97 -7.32
CA THR A 55 -1.75 -3.41 -7.97
C THR A 55 -0.58 -2.64 -7.40
N THR A 56 0.56 -3.31 -7.26
CA THR A 56 1.84 -2.74 -6.84
C THR A 56 2.92 -2.99 -7.88
#